data_AF-A0A3D8I1Q6-F1
#
_entry.id   AF-A0A3D8I1Q6-F1
#
_cell.length_a   1.000
_cell.length_b   1.000
_cell.length_c   1.000
_cell.angle_alpha   90.00
_cell.angle_beta   90.00
_cell.angle_gamma   90.00
#
_symmetry.space_group_name_H-M   'P 1'
#
loop_
_entity.id
_entity.type
_entity.pdbx_description
1 polymer ?
#
loop_
_entity_poly.entity_id
_entity_poly.type
_entity_poly.pdbx_seq_one_letter_code
_entity_poly.pdbx_strand_id
1 'polypeptide(L)'
;KIIASAQYGSSNRLPIYTGKDSHAIVPTTQTLYFYSYLLELDSNLTFFESNLYSTIKALNSIATSIHRILRNIEIEKYEARLRKSGVADSPNLFNDNIIRLIEANKINIPNYLYATIDKTLFEATLKTTKKDKFSIDEKTLSNIIDGILYLQDNNIFLKLLSKDNIQQANKNTNLAILLAIHENLFFISIDKEKETMLLKDKDTIIQLLKHNATRTQIFCYNLEHIDDRVIKGYVNEALKYYPQFKEAQ
;
A
#
# COMPACT_ATOMS: atom_id res chain seq x y z
N LYS A 1 12.65 -15.94 -34.69
CA LYS A 1 13.59 -15.56 -33.60
C LYS A 1 13.56 -14.05 -33.46
N ILE A 2 12.76 -13.52 -32.55
CA ILE A 2 12.81 -12.10 -32.19
C ILE A 2 13.87 -11.98 -31.10
N ILE A 3 15.04 -11.47 -31.48
CA ILE A 3 16.09 -11.11 -30.53
C ILE A 3 15.73 -9.70 -30.06
N ALA A 4 15.25 -9.57 -28.83
CA ALA A 4 15.13 -8.27 -28.18
C ALA A 4 16.56 -7.79 -27.86
N SER A 5 17.10 -6.91 -28.69
CA SER A 5 18.30 -6.14 -28.35
C SER A 5 17.91 -5.09 -27.32
N ALA A 6 18.15 -5.37 -26.04
CA ALA A 6 18.16 -4.34 -25.01
C ALA A 6 19.38 -3.45 -25.25
N GLN A 7 19.23 -2.41 -26.07
CA GLN A 7 20.23 -1.36 -26.20
C GLN A 7 20.32 -0.58 -24.88
N TYR A 8 21.32 -0.94 -24.08
CA TYR A 8 21.92 -0.10 -23.05
C TYR A 8 22.45 1.17 -23.71
N GLY A 9 21.65 2.25 -23.75
CA GLY A 9 22.13 3.51 -24.31
C GLY A 9 21.13 4.62 -24.61
N SER A 10 19.90 4.60 -24.06
CA SER A 10 19.01 5.76 -24.25
C SER A 10 19.35 6.89 -23.26
N SER A 11 19.50 8.10 -23.78
CA SER A 11 19.54 9.37 -23.01
C SER A 11 18.19 9.72 -22.37
N ASN A 12 17.13 8.95 -22.68
CA ASN A 12 15.80 9.01 -22.09
C ASN A 12 15.57 7.85 -21.11
N ARG A 13 16.40 7.74 -20.06
CA ARG A 13 16.13 6.80 -18.97
C ARG A 13 15.03 7.39 -18.08
N LEU A 14 13.83 6.84 -18.17
CA LEU A 14 12.82 6.99 -17.12
C LEU A 14 13.17 5.99 -16.01
N PRO A 15 13.66 6.44 -14.84
CA PRO A 15 13.97 5.51 -13.77
C PRO A 15 12.66 4.89 -13.30
N ILE A 16 12.52 3.57 -13.39
CA ILE A 16 11.40 2.85 -12.78
C ILE A 16 11.84 2.41 -11.39
N TYR A 17 10.96 2.56 -10.40
CA TYR A 17 11.23 2.05 -9.06
C TYR A 17 11.26 0.52 -9.10
N THR A 18 12.40 -0.12 -8.81
CA THR A 18 12.51 -1.59 -8.77
C THR A 18 12.97 -2.12 -7.41
N GLY A 19 13.06 -1.24 -6.41
CA GLY A 19 13.70 -1.54 -5.13
C GLY A 19 15.23 -1.39 -5.16
N LYS A 20 15.95 -2.13 -4.31
CA LYS A 20 17.40 -2.01 -4.12
C LYS A 20 18.25 -2.41 -5.34
N ASP A 21 17.70 -3.18 -6.29
CA ASP A 21 18.40 -3.62 -7.50
C ASP A 21 17.74 -3.09 -8.79
N SER A 22 18.26 -1.96 -9.30
CA SER A 22 17.78 -1.24 -10.50
C SER A 22 18.02 -1.95 -11.84
N HIS A 23 18.63 -3.14 -11.83
CA HIS A 23 19.05 -3.86 -13.04
C HIS A 23 18.36 -5.20 -13.24
N ALA A 24 17.44 -5.59 -12.36
CA ALA A 24 16.73 -6.84 -12.49
C ALA A 24 15.50 -6.65 -13.40
N ILE A 25 15.42 -7.46 -14.46
CA ILE A 25 14.27 -7.49 -15.40
C ILE A 25 12.98 -7.82 -14.64
N VAL A 26 13.10 -8.72 -13.67
CA VAL A 26 12.01 -9.27 -12.87
C VAL A 26 11.24 -8.21 -12.07
N PRO A 27 11.86 -7.42 -11.16
CA PRO A 27 11.15 -6.42 -10.38
C PRO A 27 10.69 -5.24 -11.25
N THR A 28 11.39 -4.98 -12.36
CA THR A 28 10.94 -4.01 -13.37
C THR A 28 9.61 -4.42 -13.96
N THR A 29 9.49 -5.66 -14.45
CA THR A 29 8.23 -6.18 -15.01
C THR A 29 7.10 -6.14 -13.99
N GLN A 30 7.34 -6.56 -12.75
CA GLN A 30 6.33 -6.51 -11.69
C GLN A 30 5.85 -5.09 -11.40
N THR A 31 6.77 -4.14 -11.33
CA THR A 31 6.42 -2.72 -11.10
C THR A 31 5.62 -2.17 -12.27
N LEU A 32 5.97 -2.50 -13.51
CA LEU A 32 5.22 -2.07 -14.69
C LEU A 32 3.79 -2.64 -14.71
N TYR A 33 3.60 -3.91 -14.32
CA TYR A 33 2.26 -4.48 -14.15
C TYR A 33 1.46 -3.74 -13.08
N PHE A 34 2.08 -3.43 -11.94
CA PHE A 34 1.43 -2.64 -10.89
C PHE A 34 1.08 -1.22 -11.35
N TYR A 35 1.95 -0.56 -12.11
CA TYR A 35 1.69 0.76 -12.67
C TYR A 35 0.53 0.71 -13.68
N SER A 36 0.52 -0.28 -14.55
CA SER A 36 -0.60 -0.52 -15.47
C SER A 36 -1.91 -0.73 -14.72
N TYR A 37 -1.88 -1.52 -13.65
CA TYR A 37 -3.05 -1.79 -12.80
C TYR A 37 -3.62 -0.52 -12.15
N LEU A 38 -2.75 0.39 -11.67
CA LEU A 38 -3.19 1.69 -11.15
C LEU A 38 -3.80 2.58 -12.25
N LEU A 39 -3.27 2.54 -13.47
CA LEU A 39 -3.73 3.36 -14.58
C LEU A 39 -5.01 2.84 -15.25
N GLU A 40 -5.43 1.60 -14.97
CA GLU A 40 -6.63 1.02 -15.56
C GLU A 40 -7.95 1.59 -15.00
N LEU A 41 -7.87 2.25 -13.84
CA LEU A 41 -9.02 2.90 -13.24
C LEU A 41 -9.08 4.38 -13.67
N ASP A 42 -10.11 4.75 -14.43
CA ASP A 42 -10.27 6.12 -14.95
C ASP A 42 -10.23 7.18 -13.85
N SER A 43 -10.79 6.90 -12.68
CA SER A 43 -10.73 7.83 -11.54
C SER A 43 -9.31 8.11 -11.05
N ASN A 44 -8.36 7.20 -11.28
CA ASN A 44 -6.95 7.43 -10.97
C ASN A 44 -6.25 8.28 -12.04
N LEU A 45 -6.75 8.30 -13.29
CA LEU A 45 -6.14 9.11 -14.35
C LEU A 45 -6.14 10.60 -14.01
N THR A 46 -7.10 11.04 -13.19
CA THR A 46 -7.16 12.42 -12.65
C THR A 46 -5.95 12.80 -11.79
N PHE A 47 -5.18 11.83 -11.29
CA PHE A 47 -3.97 12.09 -10.49
C PHE A 47 -2.72 12.30 -11.36
N PHE A 48 -2.80 11.93 -12.64
CA PHE A 48 -1.64 11.86 -13.52
C PHE A 48 -1.74 12.91 -14.62
N GLU A 49 -0.67 13.67 -14.80
CA GLU A 49 -0.55 14.52 -15.99
C GLU A 49 -0.48 13.67 -17.27
N SER A 50 -0.89 14.26 -18.39
CA SER A 50 -1.01 13.57 -19.69
C SER A 50 0.32 13.21 -20.35
N ASN A 51 1.46 13.58 -19.77
CA ASN A 51 2.78 13.25 -20.30
C ASN A 51 3.42 12.09 -19.53
N LEU A 52 3.98 11.12 -20.27
CA LEU A 52 4.55 9.88 -19.73
C LEU A 52 5.61 10.12 -18.65
N TYR A 53 6.46 11.13 -18.79
CA TYR A 53 7.50 11.44 -17.81
C TYR A 53 6.89 11.74 -16.43
N SER A 54 5.88 12.60 -16.40
CA SER A 54 5.24 13.04 -15.16
C SER A 54 4.36 11.94 -14.57
N THR A 55 3.68 11.14 -15.40
CA THR A 55 2.97 9.93 -14.96
C THR A 55 3.92 8.96 -14.26
N ILE A 56 5.06 8.61 -14.88
CA ILE A 56 6.04 7.70 -14.28
C ILE A 56 6.64 8.27 -12.99
N LYS A 57 6.91 9.58 -12.94
CA LYS A 57 7.37 10.25 -11.72
C LYS A 57 6.36 10.13 -10.58
N ALA A 58 5.07 10.33 -10.87
CA ALA A 58 3.99 10.18 -9.88
C ALA A 58 3.86 8.73 -9.40
N LEU A 59 3.88 7.76 -10.32
CA LEU A 59 3.84 6.32 -10.00
C LEU A 59 5.03 5.87 -9.14
N ASN A 60 6.24 6.37 -9.44
CA ASN A 60 7.42 6.13 -8.59
C ASN A 60 7.26 6.74 -7.20
N SER A 61 6.64 7.91 -7.09
CA SER A 61 6.37 8.55 -5.80
C SER A 61 5.38 7.72 -4.97
N ILE A 62 4.35 7.14 -5.61
CA ILE A 62 3.43 6.17 -4.99
C ILE A 62 4.20 4.95 -4.48
N ALA A 63 4.99 4.28 -5.34
CA ALA A 63 5.76 3.10 -4.95
C ALA A 63 6.72 3.38 -3.78
N THR A 64 7.41 4.53 -3.83
CA THR A 64 8.31 4.98 -2.76
C THR A 64 7.57 5.22 -1.45
N SER A 65 6.37 5.78 -1.51
CA SER A 65 5.54 6.05 -0.35
C SER A 65 5.10 4.76 0.34
N ILE A 66 4.62 3.78 -0.43
CA ILE A 66 4.28 2.44 0.09
C ILE A 66 5.51 1.79 0.74
N HIS A 67 6.66 1.84 0.09
CA HIS A 67 7.89 1.30 0.66
C HIS A 67 8.26 1.96 2.00
N ARG A 68 8.15 3.29 2.11
CA ARG A 68 8.42 4.03 3.36
C ARG A 68 7.48 3.62 4.49
N ILE A 69 6.20 3.40 4.18
CA ILE A 69 5.20 2.95 5.16
C ILE A 69 5.59 1.59 5.73
N LEU A 70 5.87 0.61 4.87
CA LEU A 70 6.24 -0.74 5.29
C LEU A 70 7.56 -0.75 6.07
N ARG A 71 8.53 0.06 5.62
CA ARG A 71 9.79 0.25 6.34
C ARG A 71 9.56 0.81 7.75
N ASN A 72 8.69 1.81 7.91
CA ASN A 72 8.37 2.38 9.21
C ASN A 72 7.67 1.37 10.13
N ILE A 73 6.75 0.57 9.61
CA ILE A 73 6.10 -0.51 10.36
C ILE A 73 7.12 -1.52 10.88
N GLU A 74 8.10 -1.91 10.05
CA GLU A 74 9.16 -2.84 10.49
C GLU A 74 10.12 -2.22 11.51
N ILE A 75 10.41 -0.92 11.39
CA ILE A 75 11.14 -0.15 12.42
C ILE A 75 10.41 -0.26 13.76
N GLU A 76 9.14 0.14 13.82
CA GLU A 76 8.35 0.15 15.06
C GLU A 76 8.23 -1.25 15.69
N LYS A 77 8.02 -2.29 14.88
CA LYS A 77 8.01 -3.69 15.36
C LYS A 77 9.35 -4.11 15.95
N TYR A 78 10.46 -3.67 15.37
CA TYR A 78 11.78 -4.00 15.89
C TYR A 78 12.07 -3.26 17.20
N GLU A 79 11.72 -1.97 17.28
CA GLU A 79 11.82 -1.19 18.51
C GLU A 79 11.04 -1.81 19.67
N ALA A 80 9.80 -2.24 19.41
CA ALA A 80 8.97 -2.90 20.41
C ALA A 80 9.63 -4.21 20.93
N ARG A 81 10.32 -4.95 20.06
CA ARG A 81 11.07 -6.16 20.44
C ARG A 81 12.26 -5.82 21.34
N LEU A 82 13.03 -4.79 21.00
CA LEU A 82 14.19 -4.35 21.80
C LEU A 82 13.80 -3.86 23.20
N ARG A 83 12.68 -3.13 23.31
CA ARG A 83 12.13 -2.70 24.60
C ARG A 83 11.72 -3.91 25.44
N LYS A 84 11.03 -4.89 24.84
CA LYS A 84 10.63 -6.14 25.52
C LYS A 84 11.82 -6.98 25.99
N SER A 85 12.94 -6.94 25.27
CA SER A 85 14.16 -7.67 25.66
C SER A 85 15.01 -6.94 26.71
N GLY A 86 14.58 -5.78 27.22
CA GLY A 86 15.32 -5.01 28.22
C GLY A 86 16.60 -4.35 27.69
N VAL A 87 16.76 -4.29 26.36
CA VAL A 87 17.97 -3.76 25.71
C VAL A 87 17.91 -2.23 25.56
N ALA A 88 16.72 -1.63 25.61
CA ALA A 88 16.53 -0.22 25.33
C ALA A 88 15.52 0.45 26.28
N ASP A 89 16.03 1.03 27.37
CA ASP A 89 15.28 1.99 28.23
C ASP A 89 15.57 3.46 27.88
N SER A 90 16.47 3.74 26.92
CA SER A 90 16.89 5.12 26.63
C SER A 90 16.05 5.76 25.52
N PRO A 91 15.31 6.86 25.78
CA PRO A 91 14.49 7.54 24.79
C PRO A 91 15.28 8.22 23.64
N ASN A 92 16.62 8.26 23.70
CA ASN A 92 17.48 9.02 22.79
C ASN A 92 18.31 8.20 21.78
N LEU A 93 18.05 6.89 21.62
CA LEU A 93 18.67 6.10 20.53
C LEU A 93 18.06 6.33 19.14
N PHE A 94 16.98 7.11 19.05
CA PHE A 94 15.98 7.02 18.00
C PHE A 94 16.11 8.20 17.02
N ASN A 95 16.83 7.99 15.91
CA ASN A 95 16.48 8.52 14.58
C ASN A 95 17.41 7.92 13.51
N ASP A 96 18.73 8.10 13.61
CA ASP A 96 19.67 7.55 12.61
C ASP A 96 20.27 6.18 12.99
N ASN A 97 20.40 5.89 14.28
CA ASN A 97 21.01 4.64 14.75
C ASN A 97 20.11 3.42 14.52
N ILE A 98 18.78 3.58 14.55
CA ILE A 98 17.84 2.48 14.34
C ILE A 98 17.82 2.05 12.89
N ILE A 99 17.89 3.00 11.96
CA ILE A 99 18.04 2.70 10.53
C ILE A 99 19.30 1.85 10.30
N ARG A 100 20.44 2.26 10.87
CA ARG A 100 21.69 1.50 10.79
C ARG A 100 21.59 0.14 11.47
N LEU A 101 20.89 0.04 12.60
CA LEU A 101 20.62 -1.23 13.30
C LEU A 101 19.76 -2.16 12.45
N ILE A 102 18.73 -1.68 11.78
CA ILE A 102 17.86 -2.49 10.91
C ILE A 102 18.64 -3.04 9.72
N GLU A 103 19.47 -2.19 9.11
CA GLU A 103 20.36 -2.57 8.02
C GLU A 103 21.43 -3.57 8.49
N ALA A 104 22.05 -3.32 9.64
CA ALA A 104 23.06 -4.19 10.25
C ALA A 104 22.48 -5.55 10.67
N ASN A 105 21.26 -5.56 11.22
CA ASN A 105 20.55 -6.77 11.64
C ASN A 105 19.80 -7.46 10.49
N LYS A 106 19.94 -6.97 9.24
CA LYS A 106 19.31 -7.53 8.04
C LYS A 106 17.81 -7.79 8.23
N ILE A 107 17.10 -6.87 8.88
CA ILE A 107 15.66 -7.03 9.06
C ILE A 107 15.00 -7.06 7.69
N ASN A 108 14.20 -8.12 7.47
CA ASN A 108 13.51 -8.31 6.21
C ASN A 108 12.35 -7.32 6.10
N ILE A 109 12.51 -6.28 5.29
CA ILE A 109 11.41 -5.38 4.94
C ILE A 109 10.62 -6.07 3.84
N PRO A 110 9.32 -6.38 4.04
CA PRO A 110 8.51 -7.01 3.02
C PRO A 110 8.52 -6.20 1.72
N ASN A 111 8.61 -6.89 0.57
CA ASN A 111 8.46 -6.21 -0.71
C ASN A 111 7.08 -5.55 -0.83
N TYR A 112 7.11 -4.27 -1.18
CA TYR A 112 5.96 -3.37 -1.14
C TYR A 112 4.85 -3.75 -2.12
N LEU A 113 5.20 -4.31 -3.28
CA LEU A 113 4.22 -4.80 -4.25
C LEU A 113 3.46 -6.01 -3.69
N TYR A 114 4.20 -6.99 -3.16
CA TYR A 114 3.61 -8.19 -2.56
C TYR A 114 2.65 -7.83 -1.44
N ALA A 115 3.08 -6.99 -0.49
CA ALA A 115 2.24 -6.57 0.63
C ALA A 115 0.97 -5.84 0.18
N THR A 116 1.08 -4.99 -0.86
CA THR A 116 -0.06 -4.25 -1.40
C THR A 116 -1.05 -5.16 -2.13
N ILE A 117 -0.57 -6.07 -2.98
CA ILE A 117 -1.44 -6.98 -3.73
C ILE A 117 -2.03 -8.07 -2.81
N ASP A 118 -1.28 -8.66 -1.89
CA ASP A 118 -1.80 -9.67 -0.96
C ASP A 118 -2.91 -9.12 -0.07
N LYS A 119 -2.77 -7.87 0.40
CA LYS A 119 -3.83 -7.13 1.10
C LYS A 119 -5.09 -7.01 0.22
N THR A 120 -4.92 -6.61 -1.03
CA THR A 120 -6.04 -6.38 -1.96
C THR A 120 -6.76 -7.68 -2.32
N LEU A 121 -6.00 -8.77 -2.53
CA LEU A 121 -6.52 -10.12 -2.72
C LEU A 121 -7.28 -10.63 -1.49
N PHE A 122 -6.80 -10.29 -0.30
CA PHE A 122 -7.51 -10.62 0.93
C PHE A 122 -8.87 -9.91 0.96
N GLU A 123 -8.93 -8.61 0.68
CA GLU A 123 -10.18 -7.84 0.55
C GLU A 123 -11.10 -8.35 -0.55
N ALA A 124 -10.55 -8.88 -1.65
CA ALA A 124 -11.30 -9.45 -2.76
C ALA A 124 -12.17 -10.67 -2.36
N THR A 125 -11.82 -11.36 -1.26
CA THR A 125 -12.60 -12.49 -0.75
C THR A 125 -14.04 -12.11 -0.37
N LEU A 126 -14.29 -10.82 -0.14
CA LEU A 126 -15.64 -10.27 0.10
C LEU A 126 -16.55 -10.37 -1.13
N LYS A 127 -15.98 -10.32 -2.34
CA LYS A 127 -16.73 -10.36 -3.60
C LYS A 127 -16.78 -11.77 -4.19
N THR A 128 -15.72 -12.55 -4.06
CA THR A 128 -15.56 -13.81 -4.83
C THR A 128 -16.10 -15.06 -4.15
N THR A 129 -16.72 -14.93 -2.97
CA THR A 129 -17.36 -16.01 -2.19
C THR A 129 -16.43 -17.17 -1.87
N LYS A 130 -15.62 -17.04 -0.81
CA LYS A 130 -14.77 -18.10 -0.21
C LYS A 130 -14.00 -19.00 -1.21
N LYS A 131 -13.56 -18.46 -2.36
CA LYS A 131 -12.45 -19.09 -3.09
C LYS A 131 -11.22 -19.01 -2.21
N ASP A 132 -10.37 -20.05 -2.25
CA ASP A 132 -9.12 -20.05 -1.52
C ASP A 132 -8.36 -18.75 -1.78
N LYS A 133 -7.88 -18.13 -0.70
CA LYS A 133 -7.06 -16.93 -0.80
C LYS A 133 -5.89 -17.24 -1.73
N PHE A 134 -5.74 -16.48 -2.81
CA PHE A 134 -4.53 -16.54 -3.62
C PHE A 134 -3.36 -16.06 -2.75
N SER A 135 -2.49 -16.99 -2.35
CA SER A 135 -1.36 -16.68 -1.50
C SER A 135 -0.19 -16.22 -2.35
N ILE A 136 0.29 -15.00 -2.13
CA ILE A 136 1.48 -14.50 -2.81
C ILE A 136 2.72 -14.73 -1.93
N ASP A 137 3.71 -15.42 -2.50
CA ASP A 137 5.04 -15.62 -1.92
C ASP A 137 6.04 -14.66 -2.58
N GLU A 138 6.84 -13.95 -1.78
CA GLU A 138 7.84 -12.96 -2.22
C GLU A 138 8.87 -13.52 -3.22
N LYS A 139 9.12 -14.84 -3.20
CA LYS A 139 10.13 -15.51 -4.04
C LYS A 139 9.65 -15.80 -5.47
N THR A 140 8.36 -15.70 -5.75
CA THR A 140 7.80 -16.15 -7.03
C THR A 140 7.23 -14.99 -7.84
N LEU A 141 7.88 -14.69 -8.97
CA LEU A 141 7.49 -13.64 -9.90
C LEU A 141 6.04 -13.68 -10.37
N SER A 142 5.60 -14.88 -10.78
CA SER A 142 4.29 -15.12 -11.36
C SER A 142 3.20 -14.70 -10.39
N ASN A 143 3.40 -14.96 -9.10
CA ASN A 143 2.33 -14.83 -8.11
C ASN A 143 1.86 -13.37 -7.94
N ILE A 144 2.71 -12.34 -8.09
CA ILE A 144 2.18 -10.95 -8.09
C ILE A 144 1.35 -10.69 -9.34
N ILE A 145 1.90 -11.03 -10.51
CA ILE A 145 1.26 -10.72 -11.79
C ILE A 145 -0.06 -11.48 -11.87
N ASP A 146 -0.06 -12.77 -11.53
CA ASP A 146 -1.25 -13.61 -11.44
C ASP A 146 -2.25 -13.06 -10.41
N GLY A 147 -1.77 -12.51 -9.29
CA GLY A 147 -2.60 -11.81 -8.31
C GLY A 147 -3.26 -10.56 -8.88
N ILE A 148 -2.53 -9.73 -9.64
CA ILE A 148 -3.07 -8.55 -10.33
C ILE A 148 -4.09 -8.97 -11.38
N LEU A 149 -3.77 -9.97 -12.21
CA LEU A 149 -4.68 -10.51 -13.23
C LEU A 149 -5.96 -11.05 -12.59
N TYR A 150 -5.85 -11.79 -11.47
CA TYR A 150 -7.01 -12.25 -10.71
C TYR A 150 -7.87 -11.07 -10.22
N LEU A 151 -7.27 -10.00 -9.70
CA LEU A 151 -8.01 -8.83 -9.25
C LEU A 151 -8.76 -8.16 -10.41
N GLN A 152 -8.10 -8.02 -11.57
CA GLN A 152 -8.69 -7.47 -12.80
C GLN A 152 -9.87 -8.33 -13.28
N ASP A 153 -9.69 -9.66 -13.35
CA ASP A 153 -10.74 -10.61 -13.75
C ASP A 153 -11.98 -10.56 -12.84
N ASN A 154 -11.82 -10.10 -11.59
CA ASN A 154 -12.91 -9.95 -10.62
C ASN A 154 -13.40 -8.50 -10.47
N ASN A 155 -12.98 -7.59 -11.36
CA ASN A 155 -13.29 -6.17 -11.38
C ASN A 155 -12.90 -5.44 -10.08
N ILE A 156 -11.75 -5.78 -9.49
CA ILE A 156 -11.26 -5.18 -8.25
C ILE A 156 -10.03 -4.33 -8.52
N PHE A 157 -10.08 -3.08 -8.11
CA PHE A 157 -9.06 -2.07 -8.43
C PHE A 157 -8.66 -1.25 -7.20
N LEU A 158 -7.46 -0.70 -7.23
CA LEU A 158 -6.99 0.27 -6.25
C LEU A 158 -7.34 1.67 -6.73
N LYS A 159 -8.19 2.36 -5.96
CA LYS A 159 -8.50 3.78 -6.17
C LYS A 159 -7.60 4.64 -5.31
N LEU A 160 -6.86 5.56 -5.93
CA LEU A 160 -6.08 6.59 -5.25
C LEU A 160 -7.02 7.60 -4.59
N LEU A 161 -6.69 8.02 -3.38
CA LEU A 161 -7.40 9.08 -2.66
C LEU A 161 -6.63 10.38 -2.81
N SER A 162 -7.30 11.46 -3.20
CA SER A 162 -6.66 12.79 -3.20
C SER A 162 -6.38 13.23 -1.77
N LYS A 163 -5.45 14.17 -1.62
CA LYS A 163 -5.20 14.80 -0.32
C LYS A 163 -6.50 15.37 0.28
N ASP A 164 -7.33 15.98 -0.56
CA ASP A 164 -8.60 16.56 -0.14
C ASP A 164 -9.60 15.47 0.29
N ASN A 165 -9.67 14.34 -0.43
CA ASN A 165 -10.49 13.20 -0.02
C ASN A 165 -10.08 12.68 1.36
N ILE A 166 -8.77 12.59 1.63
CA ILE A 166 -8.25 12.13 2.92
C ILE A 166 -8.58 13.13 4.03
N GLN A 167 -8.39 14.43 3.78
CA GLN A 167 -8.66 15.49 4.76
C GLN A 167 -10.14 15.62 5.14
N GLN A 168 -11.05 15.30 4.21
CA GLN A 168 -12.50 15.35 4.44
C GLN A 168 -13.04 14.13 5.20
N ALA A 169 -12.20 13.13 5.50
CA ALA A 169 -12.62 11.98 6.30
C ALA A 169 -13.11 12.42 7.69
N ASN A 170 -14.30 11.96 8.07
CA ASN A 170 -14.90 12.21 9.38
C ASN A 170 -15.43 10.90 9.95
N LYS A 171 -15.67 10.83 11.26
CA LYS A 171 -16.02 9.57 11.96
C LYS A 171 -17.26 8.84 11.40
N ASN A 172 -18.12 9.53 10.66
CA ASN A 172 -19.34 8.96 10.09
C ASN A 172 -19.15 8.42 8.67
N THR A 173 -17.95 8.53 8.07
CA THR A 173 -17.69 8.02 6.72
C THR A 173 -17.01 6.65 6.74
N ASN A 174 -17.27 5.84 5.72
CA ASN A 174 -16.60 4.56 5.51
C ASN A 174 -15.08 4.72 5.37
N LEU A 175 -14.63 5.88 4.86
CA LEU A 175 -13.22 6.22 4.76
C LEU A 175 -12.54 6.34 6.13
N ALA A 176 -13.22 6.84 7.17
CA ALA A 176 -12.65 6.90 8.52
C ALA A 176 -12.41 5.50 9.10
N ILE A 177 -13.33 4.56 8.83
CA ILE A 177 -13.15 3.17 9.25
C ILE A 177 -11.94 2.55 8.54
N LEU A 178 -11.77 2.81 7.24
CA LEU A 178 -10.63 2.33 6.45
C LEU A 178 -9.28 2.89 6.95
N LEU A 179 -9.23 4.20 7.22
CA LEU A 179 -8.03 4.85 7.75
C LEU A 179 -7.63 4.29 9.12
N ALA A 180 -8.59 3.94 9.96
CA ALA A 180 -8.34 3.32 11.26
C ALA A 180 -7.83 1.87 11.15
N ILE A 181 -8.24 1.12 10.12
CA ILE A 181 -7.81 -0.28 9.95
C ILE A 181 -6.42 -0.36 9.35
N HIS A 182 -6.22 0.34 8.23
CA HIS A 182 -5.01 0.16 7.46
C HIS A 182 -3.87 1.01 7.99
N GLU A 183 -4.18 2.22 8.47
CA GLU A 183 -3.22 3.27 8.81
C GLU A 183 -2.21 3.55 7.68
N ASN A 184 -1.87 4.81 7.46
CA ASN A 184 -0.80 5.17 6.52
C ASN A 184 -1.05 4.83 5.03
N LEU A 185 -2.20 4.31 4.60
CA LEU A 185 -2.49 4.04 3.17
C LEU A 185 -3.35 5.13 2.54
N PHE A 186 -2.99 5.53 1.31
CA PHE A 186 -3.62 6.59 0.52
C PHE A 186 -4.42 6.05 -0.67
N PHE A 187 -4.85 4.79 -0.60
CA PHE A 187 -5.70 4.14 -1.58
C PHE A 187 -6.69 3.21 -0.92
N ILE A 188 -7.76 2.87 -1.65
CA ILE A 188 -8.81 1.94 -1.23
C ILE A 188 -9.06 0.91 -2.32
N SER A 189 -9.48 -0.29 -1.94
CA SER A 189 -9.92 -1.30 -2.89
C SER A 189 -11.38 -1.06 -3.25
N ILE A 190 -11.68 -1.05 -4.55
CA ILE A 190 -13.03 -0.82 -5.08
C ILE A 190 -13.46 -1.94 -6.02
N ASP A 191 -14.77 -2.15 -6.10
CA ASP A 191 -15.41 -2.86 -7.20
C ASP A 191 -15.63 -1.85 -8.35
N LYS A 192 -14.92 -2.01 -9.48
CA LYS A 192 -14.97 -1.06 -10.61
C LYS A 192 -16.35 -1.00 -11.26
N GLU A 193 -17.11 -2.10 -11.31
CA GLU A 193 -18.44 -2.12 -11.91
C GLU A 193 -19.46 -1.33 -11.09
N LYS A 194 -19.32 -1.35 -9.75
CA LYS A 194 -20.24 -0.68 -8.83
C LYS A 194 -19.75 0.69 -8.39
N GLU A 195 -18.48 1.00 -8.66
CA GLU A 195 -17.73 2.13 -8.12
C GLU A 195 -17.79 2.25 -6.58
N THR A 196 -17.92 1.11 -5.90
CA THR A 196 -18.03 1.06 -4.44
C THR A 196 -16.78 0.51 -3.77
N MET A 197 -16.46 1.04 -2.60
CA MET A 197 -15.43 0.48 -1.71
C MET A 197 -15.79 -0.97 -1.34
N LEU A 198 -14.80 -1.86 -1.34
CA LEU A 198 -15.01 -3.25 -0.89
C LEU A 198 -15.28 -3.30 0.62
N LEU A 199 -14.52 -2.54 1.40
CA LEU A 199 -14.70 -2.37 2.84
C LEU A 199 -15.60 -1.15 3.08
N LYS A 200 -16.86 -1.42 3.42
CA LYS A 200 -17.91 -0.39 3.53
C LYS A 200 -18.54 -0.29 4.92
N ASP A 201 -18.41 -1.30 5.77
CA ASP A 201 -19.05 -1.33 7.09
C ASP A 201 -18.31 -2.25 8.05
N LYS A 202 -18.67 -2.13 9.34
CA LYS A 202 -18.09 -2.91 10.44
C LYS A 202 -18.21 -4.42 10.24
N ASP A 203 -19.34 -4.89 9.73
CA ASP A 203 -19.61 -6.31 9.58
C ASP A 203 -18.70 -6.94 8.52
N THR A 204 -18.51 -6.23 7.41
CA THR A 204 -17.58 -6.59 6.34
C THR A 204 -16.14 -6.72 6.88
N ILE A 205 -15.74 -5.80 7.77
CA ILE A 205 -14.40 -5.81 8.39
C ILE A 205 -14.24 -6.97 9.36
N ILE A 206 -15.25 -7.22 10.19
CA ILE A 206 -15.27 -8.34 11.14
C ILE A 206 -15.15 -9.68 10.39
N GLN A 207 -15.90 -9.83 9.29
CA GLN A 207 -15.83 -11.02 8.43
C GLN A 207 -14.42 -11.21 7.86
N LEU A 208 -13.80 -10.13 7.40
CA LEU A 208 -12.48 -10.17 6.79
C LEU A 208 -11.38 -10.46 7.81
N LEU A 209 -11.27 -9.65 8.86
CA LEU A 209 -10.11 -9.65 9.77
C LEU A 209 -10.11 -10.81 10.76
N LYS A 210 -11.24 -11.51 10.92
CA LYS A 210 -11.53 -12.41 12.04
C LYS A 210 -11.39 -11.66 13.39
N HIS A 211 -12.23 -11.98 14.36
CA HIS A 211 -12.43 -11.22 15.61
C HIS A 211 -11.18 -10.98 16.52
N ASN A 212 -9.97 -11.41 16.14
CA ASN A 212 -8.82 -11.55 17.03
C ASN A 212 -7.73 -10.47 16.90
N ALA A 213 -7.73 -9.64 15.85
CA ALA A 213 -6.79 -8.53 15.82
C ALA A 213 -7.24 -7.45 16.82
N THR A 214 -6.37 -7.07 17.77
CA THR A 214 -6.65 -6.06 18.81
C THR A 214 -7.19 -4.76 18.22
N ARG A 215 -6.74 -4.37 17.02
CA ARG A 215 -7.28 -3.22 16.30
C ARG A 215 -8.71 -3.42 15.82
N THR A 216 -9.02 -4.56 15.21
CA THR A 216 -10.42 -4.90 14.87
C THR A 216 -11.31 -4.82 16.10
N GLN A 217 -10.81 -5.23 17.27
CA GLN A 217 -11.57 -5.14 18.51
C GLN A 217 -11.80 -3.70 18.98
N ILE A 218 -10.76 -2.85 18.96
CA ILE A 218 -10.86 -1.44 19.35
C ILE A 218 -11.78 -0.68 18.39
N PHE A 219 -11.64 -0.89 17.08
CA PHE A 219 -12.33 -0.09 16.08
C PHE A 219 -13.72 -0.65 15.76
N CYS A 220 -13.88 -1.95 15.49
CA CYS A 220 -15.18 -2.50 15.11
C CYS A 220 -16.19 -2.53 16.27
N TYR A 221 -15.75 -2.69 17.52
CA TYR A 221 -16.68 -2.72 18.67
C TYR A 221 -16.89 -1.37 19.36
N ASN A 222 -15.91 -0.46 19.34
CA ASN A 222 -16.02 0.86 20.01
C ASN A 222 -16.05 2.04 19.03
N LEU A 223 -16.48 1.83 17.78
CA LEU A 223 -16.58 2.91 16.78
C LEU A 223 -17.44 4.11 17.25
N GLU A 224 -18.40 3.89 18.14
CA GLU A 224 -19.21 4.96 18.76
C GLU A 224 -18.42 5.87 19.72
N HIS A 225 -17.25 5.43 20.17
CA HIS A 225 -16.36 6.17 21.07
C HIS A 225 -15.14 6.77 20.35
N ILE A 226 -15.06 6.65 19.02
CA ILE A 226 -13.97 7.27 18.26
C ILE A 226 -14.27 8.77 18.12
N ASP A 227 -13.54 9.56 18.91
CA ASP A 227 -13.51 11.01 18.82
C ASP A 227 -12.98 11.43 17.43
N ASP A 228 -13.52 12.52 16.86
CA ASP A 228 -13.03 13.15 15.64
C ASP A 228 -11.52 13.48 15.72
N ARG A 229 -10.97 13.68 16.92
CA ARG A 229 -9.53 13.83 17.17
C ARG A 229 -8.71 12.60 16.78
N VAL A 230 -9.24 11.40 17.00
CA VAL A 230 -8.56 10.14 16.64
C VAL A 230 -8.53 9.98 15.12
N ILE A 231 -9.65 10.26 14.44
CA ILE A 231 -9.71 10.25 12.97
C ILE A 231 -8.75 11.27 12.37
N LYS A 232 -8.68 12.49 12.93
CA LYS A 232 -7.68 13.49 12.51
C LYS A 232 -6.24 13.00 12.71
N GLY A 233 -5.98 12.22 13.76
CA GLY A 233 -4.71 11.54 13.96
C GLY A 233 -4.37 10.63 12.77
N TYR A 234 -5.30 9.76 12.36
CA TYR A 234 -5.10 8.87 11.21
C TYR A 234 -4.94 9.60 9.88
N VAL A 235 -5.73 10.65 9.66
CA VAL A 235 -5.56 11.53 8.51
C VAL A 235 -4.15 12.10 8.47
N ASN A 236 -3.67 12.63 9.60
CA ASN A 236 -2.32 13.19 9.68
C ASN A 236 -1.24 12.13 9.44
N GLU A 237 -1.37 10.95 10.04
CA GLU A 237 -0.44 9.84 9.81
C GLU A 237 -0.40 9.40 8.33
N ALA A 238 -1.57 9.22 7.69
CA ALA A 238 -1.65 8.94 6.26
C ALA A 238 -1.00 10.03 5.40
N LEU A 239 -1.21 11.29 5.75
CA LEU A 239 -0.66 12.42 5.01
C LEU A 239 0.87 12.57 5.16
N LYS A 240 1.50 12.04 6.23
CA LYS A 240 2.97 12.03 6.36
C LYS A 240 3.65 11.23 5.24
N TYR A 241 2.97 10.19 4.76
CA TYR A 241 3.44 9.31 3.70
C TYR A 241 2.76 9.56 2.37
N TYR A 242 1.95 10.63 2.26
CA TYR A 242 1.28 10.93 1.01
C TYR A 242 2.31 11.16 -0.11
N PRO A 243 2.08 10.63 -1.32
CA PRO A 243 3.01 10.81 -2.43
C PRO A 243 3.33 12.28 -2.71
N GLN A 244 4.61 12.57 -2.94
CA GLN A 244 5.11 13.93 -3.17
C GLN A 244 5.08 14.29 -4.66
N PHE A 245 3.97 14.00 -5.36
CA PHE A 245 3.75 14.45 -6.73
C PHE A 245 2.61 15.47 -6.77
N LYS A 246 2.58 16.30 -7.82
CA LYS A 246 1.49 17.24 -8.05
C LYS A 246 0.35 16.48 -8.73
N GLU A 247 -0.82 16.43 -8.08
CA GLU A 247 -2.04 15.93 -8.72
C GLU A 247 -2.33 16.76 -9.97
N ALA A 248 -2.87 16.12 -11.02
CA ALA A 248 -3.30 16.87 -12.19
C ALA A 248 -4.47 17.79 -11.80
N GLN A 249 -4.39 19.06 -12.20
CA GLN A 249 -5.41 20.07 -11.94
C GLN A 249 -6.42 20.11 -13.08
#